data_AF-A0A521YCF5-F1
#
_entry.id   AF-A0A521YCF5-F1
#
_cell.length_a   1.000
_cell.length_b   1.000
_cell.length_c   1.000
_cell.angle_alpha   90.00
_cell.angle_beta   90.00
_cell.angle_gamma   90.00
#
_symmetry.space_group_name_H-M   'P 1'
#
loop_
_entity.id
_entity.type
_entity.pdbx_description
1 polymer ?
#
loop_
_entity_poly.entity_id
_entity_poly.type
_entity_poly.pdbx_seq_one_letter_code
_entity_poly.pdbx_strand_id
1 'polypeptide(L)'
;FKELVLTLPGEGYVAEQLDVVDPQRIHAVREALRRQLAQALREDWERVFEANENIGGYSPDPVSCGRRALANQALANLCLDAVLRGDTVWPGRAYQRFKDAGNMTDRIGALNALLHAHSDLAAPALERFHALFRDEALVIDKWFALQVTAPEPVGEGAGRVFARAKALMQHPDFSLRNPNRARSLLMSLCVLNPAAFHRSDAAGYVFWADRVVEIDPINPQLAARLARAMDRWKQLAEPYRTAAREAIARVAAKAELSDDVREIVTRALQD
;
A
#
# COMPACT_ATOMS: atom_id res chain seq x y z
N PHE A 1 13.05 -13.85 -12.46
CA PHE A 1 14.21 -13.03 -12.85
C PHE A 1 13.80 -11.80 -13.64
N LYS A 2 13.26 -11.93 -14.87
CA LYS A 2 12.89 -10.76 -15.70
C LYS A 2 11.99 -9.76 -14.98
N GLU A 3 10.93 -10.22 -14.32
CA GLU A 3 10.02 -9.35 -13.56
C GLU A 3 10.76 -8.63 -12.41
N LEU A 4 11.51 -9.38 -11.59
CA LEU A 4 12.31 -8.83 -10.48
C LEU A 4 13.29 -7.72 -10.92
N VAL A 5 13.94 -7.86 -12.08
CA VAL A 5 14.87 -6.83 -12.61
C VAL A 5 14.13 -5.55 -12.99
N LEU A 6 12.87 -5.67 -13.42
CA LEU A 6 12.03 -4.56 -13.82
C LEU A 6 11.25 -3.95 -12.65
N THR A 7 11.27 -4.58 -11.47
CA THR A 7 10.59 -4.10 -10.26
C THR A 7 11.43 -3.03 -9.58
N LEU A 8 10.90 -1.81 -9.54
CA LEU A 8 11.56 -0.68 -8.89
C LEU A 8 11.80 -0.97 -7.40
N PRO A 9 12.93 -0.50 -6.82
CA PRO A 9 13.15 -0.58 -5.39
C PRO A 9 11.97 0.02 -4.60
N GLY A 10 11.63 -0.61 -3.48
CA GLY A 10 10.61 -0.10 -2.58
C GLY A 10 11.05 1.20 -1.88
N GLU A 11 10.10 2.04 -1.50
CA GLU A 11 10.39 3.33 -0.84
C GLU A 11 11.17 3.15 0.46
N GLY A 12 10.86 2.13 1.26
CA GLY A 12 11.59 1.80 2.48
C GLY A 12 13.06 1.44 2.21
N TYR A 13 13.34 0.68 1.15
CA TYR A 13 14.72 0.38 0.74
C TYR A 13 15.47 1.64 0.34
N VAL A 14 14.85 2.53 -0.44
CA VAL A 14 15.47 3.82 -0.79
C VAL A 14 15.75 4.66 0.46
N ALA A 15 14.81 4.70 1.41
CA ALA A 15 14.98 5.40 2.69
C ALA A 15 16.10 4.83 3.58
N GLU A 16 16.44 3.54 3.45
CA GLU A 16 17.60 2.94 4.12
C GLU A 16 18.93 3.40 3.54
N GLN A 17 18.96 3.87 2.30
CA GLN A 17 20.18 4.37 1.64
C GLN A 17 20.45 5.87 1.90
N LEU A 18 19.62 6.52 2.71
CA LEU A 18 19.67 7.98 2.93
C LEU A 18 19.92 8.30 4.41
N ASP A 19 20.77 9.30 4.66
CA ASP A 19 21.00 9.85 6.00
C ASP A 19 19.80 10.69 6.48
N VAL A 20 19.19 11.43 5.55
CA VAL A 20 17.99 12.24 5.77
C VAL A 20 16.90 11.82 4.79
N VAL A 21 15.79 11.34 5.34
CA VAL A 21 14.67 10.71 4.64
C VAL A 21 13.53 11.71 4.48
N ASP A 22 13.30 12.18 3.27
CA ASP A 22 12.06 12.89 2.91
C ASP A 22 11.11 11.88 2.22
N PRO A 23 10.07 11.38 2.91
CA PRO A 23 9.20 10.34 2.37
C PRO A 23 8.42 10.80 1.14
N GLN A 24 7.97 12.07 1.13
CA GLN A 24 7.23 12.63 0.00
C GLN A 24 8.12 12.77 -1.23
N ARG A 25 9.38 13.18 -1.05
CA ARG A 25 10.34 13.26 -2.16
C ARG A 25 10.69 11.89 -2.72
N ILE A 26 10.94 10.89 -1.86
CA ILE A 26 11.22 9.51 -2.29
C ILE A 26 10.05 9.00 -3.14
N HIS A 27 8.82 9.16 -2.61
CA HIS A 27 7.61 8.75 -3.30
C HIS A 27 7.44 9.45 -4.65
N ALA A 28 7.56 10.79 -4.69
CA ALA A 28 7.40 11.56 -5.92
C ALA A 28 8.42 11.18 -7.00
N VAL A 29 9.69 10.97 -6.63
CA VAL A 29 10.74 10.52 -7.56
C VAL A 29 10.47 9.10 -8.06
N ARG A 30 10.05 8.20 -7.17
CA ARG A 30 9.73 6.81 -7.53
C ARG A 30 8.53 6.75 -8.48
N GLU A 31 7.46 7.49 -8.21
CA GLU A 31 6.30 7.56 -9.09
C GLU A 31 6.65 8.24 -10.43
N ALA A 32 7.50 9.26 -10.44
CA ALA A 32 8.00 9.85 -11.70
C ALA A 32 8.75 8.81 -12.55
N LEU A 33 9.67 8.05 -11.96
CA LEU A 33 10.39 6.98 -12.65
C LEU A 33 9.45 5.90 -13.16
N ARG A 34 8.46 5.50 -12.36
CA ARG A 34 7.45 4.51 -12.75
C ARG A 34 6.64 4.99 -13.97
N ARG A 35 6.23 6.27 -14.00
CA ARG A 35 5.54 6.88 -15.16
C ARG A 35 6.43 6.90 -16.40
N GLN A 36 7.70 7.26 -16.25
CA GLN A 36 8.66 7.25 -17.37
C GLN A 36 8.82 5.85 -17.97
N LEU A 37 8.98 4.82 -17.13
CA LEU A 37 9.09 3.42 -17.61
C LEU A 37 7.81 2.93 -18.27
N ALA A 38 6.64 3.28 -17.72
CA ALA A 38 5.36 2.92 -18.32
C ALA A 38 5.19 3.52 -19.72
N GLN A 39 5.57 4.79 -19.90
CA GLN A 39 5.46 5.51 -21.18
C GLN A 39 6.52 5.08 -22.19
N ALA A 40 7.80 5.02 -21.78
CA ALA A 40 8.93 4.78 -22.67
C ALA A 40 8.96 3.34 -23.19
N LEU A 41 8.50 2.38 -22.38
CA LEU A 41 8.51 0.95 -22.73
C LEU A 41 7.11 0.44 -23.09
N ARG A 42 6.16 1.34 -23.45
CA ARG A 42 4.76 0.99 -23.72
C ARG A 42 4.64 -0.20 -24.67
N GLU A 43 5.27 -0.15 -25.83
CA GLU A 43 5.22 -1.23 -26.83
C GLU A 43 5.84 -2.54 -26.33
N ASP A 44 6.92 -2.46 -25.53
CA ASP A 44 7.52 -3.63 -24.91
C ASP A 44 6.59 -4.26 -23.88
N TRP A 45 5.87 -3.44 -23.10
CA TRP A 45 4.87 -3.93 -22.16
C TRP A 45 3.71 -4.62 -22.88
N GLU A 46 3.22 -4.07 -23.99
CA GLU A 46 2.17 -4.71 -24.80
C GLU A 46 2.64 -6.10 -25.28
N ARG A 47 3.84 -6.18 -25.87
CA ARG A 47 4.46 -7.44 -26.32
C ARG A 47 4.65 -8.44 -25.17
N VAL A 48 5.12 -7.99 -24.01
CA VAL A 48 5.30 -8.85 -22.82
C VAL A 48 3.95 -9.35 -22.31
N PHE A 49 2.93 -8.50 -22.26
CA PHE A 49 1.60 -8.88 -21.82
C PHE A 49 1.01 -9.96 -22.74
N GLU A 50 0.97 -9.73 -24.04
CA GLU A 50 0.41 -10.67 -25.04
C GLU A 50 1.11 -12.04 -25.00
N ALA A 51 2.44 -12.05 -24.85
CA ALA A 51 3.21 -13.29 -24.77
C ALA A 51 2.96 -14.09 -23.48
N ASN A 52 2.45 -13.47 -22.42
CA ASN A 52 2.35 -14.08 -21.09
C ASN A 52 0.94 -14.13 -20.49
N GLU A 53 -0.04 -13.45 -21.08
CA GLU A 53 -1.38 -13.37 -20.51
C GLU A 53 -2.14 -14.71 -20.54
N ASN A 54 -1.85 -15.56 -21.54
CA ASN A 54 -2.50 -16.84 -21.80
C ASN A 54 -1.56 -18.00 -21.44
N ILE A 55 -1.76 -18.58 -20.27
CA ILE A 55 -0.96 -19.71 -19.75
C ILE A 55 -1.74 -21.03 -19.68
N GLY A 56 -2.97 -21.08 -20.21
CA GLY A 56 -3.85 -22.25 -20.08
C GLY A 56 -4.40 -22.41 -18.66
N GLY A 57 -4.59 -23.65 -18.21
CA GLY A 57 -5.05 -23.94 -16.85
C GLY A 57 -4.07 -23.44 -15.78
N TYR A 58 -4.58 -23.11 -14.58
CA TYR A 58 -3.72 -22.67 -13.49
C TYR A 58 -2.72 -23.76 -13.09
N SER A 59 -1.44 -23.40 -13.03
CA SER A 59 -0.37 -24.23 -12.49
C SER A 59 0.52 -23.41 -11.54
N PRO A 60 0.88 -23.95 -10.35
CA PRO A 60 1.77 -23.31 -9.39
C PRO A 60 3.27 -23.54 -9.71
N ASP A 61 3.61 -24.12 -10.87
CA ASP A 61 5.01 -24.34 -11.25
C ASP A 61 5.79 -23.03 -11.46
N PRO A 62 7.13 -23.03 -11.34
CA PRO A 62 7.95 -21.83 -11.45
C PRO A 62 7.80 -21.08 -12.78
N VAL A 63 7.61 -21.78 -13.91
CA VAL A 63 7.48 -21.16 -15.23
C VAL A 63 6.15 -20.42 -15.32
N SER A 64 5.06 -21.08 -14.95
CA SER A 64 3.72 -20.47 -14.92
C SER A 64 3.66 -19.28 -13.96
N CYS A 65 4.32 -19.37 -12.80
CA CYS A 65 4.45 -18.26 -11.86
C CYS A 65 5.18 -17.06 -12.47
N GLY A 66 6.33 -17.31 -13.13
CA GLY A 66 7.11 -16.25 -13.78
C GLY A 66 6.35 -15.56 -14.91
N ARG A 67 5.57 -16.31 -15.70
CA ARG A 67 4.73 -15.74 -16.77
C ARG A 67 3.61 -14.86 -16.21
N ARG A 68 2.89 -15.31 -15.17
CA ARG A 68 1.88 -14.47 -14.49
C ARG A 68 2.48 -13.20 -13.90
N ALA A 69 3.67 -13.30 -13.29
CA ALA A 69 4.36 -12.15 -12.73
C ALA A 69 4.67 -11.09 -13.80
N LEU A 70 5.21 -11.52 -14.96
CA LEU A 70 5.47 -10.63 -16.10
C LEU A 70 4.18 -10.03 -16.69
N ALA A 71 3.13 -10.84 -16.87
CA ALA A 71 1.85 -10.34 -17.38
C ALA A 71 1.24 -9.29 -16.44
N ASN A 72 1.27 -9.52 -15.12
CA ASN A 72 0.76 -8.57 -14.14
C ASN A 72 1.57 -7.27 -14.10
N GLN A 73 2.91 -7.37 -14.20
CA GLN A 73 3.78 -6.19 -14.24
C GLN A 73 3.57 -5.36 -15.52
N ALA A 74 3.44 -6.01 -16.68
CA ALA A 74 3.13 -5.36 -17.93
C ALA A 74 1.76 -4.66 -17.87
N LEU A 75 0.73 -5.36 -17.39
CA LEU A 75 -0.61 -4.81 -17.22
C LEU A 75 -0.63 -3.58 -16.30
N ALA A 76 0.15 -3.60 -15.21
CA ALA A 76 0.24 -2.47 -14.29
C ALA A 76 0.87 -1.22 -14.93
N ASN A 77 1.89 -1.39 -15.78
CA ASN A 77 2.51 -0.29 -16.50
C ASN A 77 1.61 0.23 -17.64
N LEU A 78 0.98 -0.66 -18.39
CA LEU A 78 0.04 -0.30 -19.45
C LEU A 78 -1.19 0.43 -18.92
N CYS A 79 -1.73 -0.02 -17.78
CA CYS A 79 -2.82 0.66 -17.10
C CYS A 79 -2.40 2.07 -16.62
N LEU A 80 -1.18 2.21 -16.09
CA LEU A 80 -0.65 3.51 -15.69
C LEU A 80 -0.48 4.46 -16.88
N ASP A 81 0.18 4.03 -17.96
CA ASP A 81 0.35 4.84 -19.18
C ASP A 81 -1.02 5.26 -19.76
N ALA A 82 -1.97 4.34 -19.86
CA ALA A 82 -3.30 4.62 -20.39
C ALA A 82 -4.05 5.67 -19.56
N VAL A 83 -4.07 5.55 -18.22
CA VAL A 83 -4.72 6.56 -17.36
C VAL A 83 -4.07 7.94 -17.54
N LEU A 84 -2.74 8.03 -17.63
CA LEU A 84 -2.03 9.30 -17.87
C LEU A 84 -2.40 9.95 -19.21
N ARG A 85 -2.79 9.16 -20.21
CA ARG A 85 -3.22 9.63 -21.53
C ARG A 85 -4.73 9.86 -21.65
N GLY A 86 -5.51 9.52 -20.62
CA GLY A 86 -6.97 9.49 -20.70
C GLY A 86 -7.51 8.37 -21.58
N ASP A 87 -6.71 7.33 -21.84
CA ASP A 87 -7.14 6.13 -22.58
C ASP A 87 -7.82 5.13 -21.63
N THR A 88 -8.90 4.52 -22.10
CA THR A 88 -9.73 3.57 -21.36
C THR A 88 -9.47 2.12 -21.73
N VAL A 89 -8.69 1.84 -22.79
CA VAL A 89 -8.47 0.49 -23.32
C VAL A 89 -7.80 -0.42 -22.28
N TRP A 90 -6.62 -0.06 -21.77
CA TRP A 90 -5.88 -0.90 -20.83
C TRP A 90 -6.53 -1.00 -19.45
N PRO A 91 -7.12 0.06 -18.87
CA PRO A 91 -7.95 -0.06 -17.68
C PRO A 91 -9.15 -0.99 -17.91
N GLY A 92 -9.82 -0.91 -19.07
CA GLY A 92 -10.91 -1.81 -19.44
C GLY A 92 -10.46 -3.26 -19.53
N ARG A 93 -9.29 -3.53 -20.15
CA ARG A 93 -8.68 -4.87 -20.20
C ARG A 93 -8.30 -5.39 -18.82
N ALA A 94 -7.73 -4.55 -17.95
CA ALA A 94 -7.44 -4.93 -16.56
C ALA A 94 -8.72 -5.28 -15.80
N TYR A 95 -9.77 -4.48 -15.93
CA TYR A 95 -11.07 -4.77 -15.33
C TYR A 95 -11.68 -6.07 -15.87
N GLN A 96 -11.56 -6.34 -17.18
CA GLN A 96 -12.01 -7.62 -17.75
C GLN A 96 -11.21 -8.81 -17.21
N ARG A 97 -9.86 -8.72 -17.18
CA ARG A 97 -8.99 -9.75 -16.60
C ARG A 97 -9.33 -10.01 -15.14
N PHE A 98 -9.63 -8.98 -14.36
CA PHE A 98 -10.09 -9.11 -12.98
C PHE A 98 -11.38 -9.95 -12.86
N LYS A 99 -12.37 -9.68 -13.72
CA LYS A 99 -13.65 -10.41 -13.73
C LYS A 99 -13.48 -11.88 -14.12
N ASP A 100 -12.64 -12.15 -15.12
CA ASP A 100 -12.55 -13.46 -15.76
C ASP A 100 -11.48 -14.35 -15.14
N ALA A 101 -10.52 -13.79 -14.41
CA ALA A 101 -9.41 -14.53 -13.82
C ALA A 101 -9.89 -15.74 -13.01
N GLY A 102 -9.46 -16.94 -13.39
CA GLY A 102 -9.79 -18.20 -12.70
C GLY A 102 -8.94 -18.47 -11.45
N ASN A 103 -8.02 -17.58 -11.09
CA ASN A 103 -7.16 -17.71 -9.91
C ASN A 103 -6.90 -16.35 -9.24
N MET A 104 -6.52 -16.39 -7.96
CA MET A 104 -6.33 -15.19 -7.15
C MET A 104 -5.11 -14.35 -7.60
N THR A 105 -4.08 -14.96 -8.19
CA THR A 105 -2.86 -14.23 -8.62
C THR A 105 -3.17 -13.27 -9.77
N ASP A 106 -3.89 -13.74 -10.79
CA ASP A 106 -4.29 -12.90 -11.91
C ASP A 106 -5.35 -11.88 -11.51
N ARG A 107 -6.30 -12.28 -10.65
CA ARG A 107 -7.35 -11.37 -10.17
C ARG A 107 -6.79 -10.21 -9.34
N ILE A 108 -5.91 -10.50 -8.38
CA ILE A 108 -5.25 -9.46 -7.57
C ILE A 108 -4.29 -8.65 -8.44
N GLY A 109 -3.56 -9.27 -9.37
CA GLY A 109 -2.68 -8.55 -10.30
C GLY A 109 -3.42 -7.49 -11.11
N ALA A 110 -4.59 -7.86 -11.66
CA ALA A 110 -5.45 -6.95 -12.39
C ALA A 110 -6.06 -5.85 -11.49
N LEU A 111 -6.51 -6.18 -10.29
CA LEU A 111 -6.99 -5.20 -9.32
C LEU A 111 -5.89 -4.20 -8.91
N ASN A 112 -4.68 -4.68 -8.69
CA ASN A 112 -3.52 -3.83 -8.40
C ASN A 112 -3.18 -2.90 -9.57
N ALA A 113 -3.26 -3.38 -10.82
CA ALA A 113 -3.06 -2.53 -11.99
C ALA A 113 -4.01 -1.33 -11.98
N LEU A 114 -5.30 -1.55 -11.69
CA LEU A 114 -6.31 -0.49 -11.58
C LEU A 114 -6.03 0.46 -10.41
N LEU A 115 -5.78 -0.10 -9.21
CA LEU A 115 -5.53 0.69 -8.00
C LEU A 115 -4.28 1.56 -8.13
N HIS A 116 -3.18 0.98 -8.61
CA HIS A 116 -1.88 1.63 -8.71
C HIS A 116 -1.80 2.61 -9.89
N ALA A 117 -2.73 2.54 -10.84
CA ALA A 117 -2.89 3.52 -11.91
C ALA A 117 -3.89 4.63 -11.54
N HIS A 118 -4.56 4.54 -10.39
CA HIS A 118 -5.66 5.45 -10.01
C HIS A 118 -6.80 5.48 -11.02
N SER A 119 -7.07 4.34 -11.66
CA SER A 119 -8.17 4.22 -12.62
C SER A 119 -9.54 4.38 -11.94
N ASP A 120 -10.49 5.01 -12.62
CA ASP A 120 -11.88 5.09 -12.19
C ASP A 120 -12.54 3.69 -12.05
N LEU A 121 -12.01 2.68 -12.74
CA LEU A 121 -12.46 1.28 -12.62
C LEU A 121 -11.97 0.60 -11.34
N ALA A 122 -11.09 1.22 -10.55
CA ALA A 122 -10.60 0.64 -9.31
C ALA A 122 -11.71 0.51 -8.25
N ALA A 123 -12.58 1.51 -8.11
CA ALA A 123 -13.69 1.47 -7.15
C ALA A 123 -14.69 0.33 -7.44
N PRO A 124 -15.28 0.20 -8.66
CA PRO A 124 -16.18 -0.90 -8.95
C PRO A 124 -15.47 -2.27 -8.89
N ALA A 125 -14.17 -2.35 -9.18
CA ALA A 125 -13.40 -3.58 -9.01
C ALA A 125 -13.25 -3.97 -7.52
N LEU A 126 -12.99 -3.01 -6.64
CA LEU A 126 -12.93 -3.24 -5.20
C LEU A 126 -14.28 -3.70 -4.64
N GLU A 127 -15.38 -3.04 -5.02
CA GLU A 127 -16.74 -3.41 -4.60
C GLU A 127 -17.07 -4.84 -5.03
N ARG A 128 -16.77 -5.18 -6.29
CA ARG A 128 -16.99 -6.54 -6.81
C ARG A 128 -16.09 -7.57 -6.14
N PHE A 129 -14.83 -7.25 -5.84
CA PHE A 129 -13.92 -8.16 -5.14
C PHE A 129 -14.43 -8.45 -3.73
N HIS A 130 -14.87 -7.42 -3.02
CA HIS A 130 -15.47 -7.56 -1.71
C HIS A 130 -16.72 -8.45 -1.75
N ALA A 131 -17.67 -8.13 -2.63
CA ALA A 131 -18.92 -8.90 -2.76
C ALA A 131 -18.68 -10.38 -3.08
N LEU A 132 -17.69 -10.69 -3.92
CA LEU A 132 -17.36 -12.06 -4.31
C LEU A 132 -16.74 -12.89 -3.18
N PHE A 133 -16.04 -12.23 -2.26
CA PHE A 133 -15.22 -12.89 -1.25
C PHE A 133 -15.61 -12.54 0.18
N ARG A 134 -16.78 -11.92 0.39
CA ARG A 134 -17.22 -11.38 1.68
C ARG A 134 -17.16 -12.39 2.84
N ASP A 135 -17.37 -13.67 2.53
CA ASP A 135 -17.36 -14.76 3.50
C ASP A 135 -15.95 -15.38 3.70
N GLU A 136 -14.96 -14.94 2.92
CA GLU A 136 -13.57 -15.41 2.95
C GLU A 136 -12.68 -14.46 3.74
N ALA A 137 -12.60 -14.63 5.06
CA ALA A 137 -11.97 -13.68 5.98
C ALA A 137 -10.57 -13.22 5.56
N LEU A 138 -9.68 -14.15 5.17
CA LEU A 138 -8.31 -13.85 4.73
C LEU A 138 -8.25 -13.08 3.40
N VAL A 139 -9.25 -13.26 2.54
CA VAL A 139 -9.35 -12.52 1.28
C VAL A 139 -9.82 -11.10 1.54
N ILE A 140 -10.75 -10.90 2.47
CA ILE A 140 -11.15 -9.55 2.89
C ILE A 140 -9.99 -8.84 3.60
N ASP A 141 -9.15 -9.54 4.37
CA ASP A 141 -7.92 -8.93 4.89
C ASP A 141 -7.03 -8.40 3.75
N LYS A 142 -6.84 -9.18 2.68
CA LYS A 142 -6.13 -8.69 1.48
C LYS A 142 -6.83 -7.49 0.87
N TRP A 143 -8.16 -7.49 0.78
CA TRP A 143 -8.94 -6.36 0.24
C TRP A 143 -8.72 -5.05 1.00
N PHE A 144 -8.64 -5.08 2.33
CA PHE A 144 -8.27 -3.88 3.12
C PHE A 144 -6.84 -3.44 2.81
N ALA A 145 -5.88 -4.37 2.79
CA ALA A 145 -4.48 -4.06 2.55
C ALA A 145 -4.23 -3.46 1.17
N LEU A 146 -4.82 -4.02 0.10
CA LEU A 146 -4.67 -3.54 -1.27
C LEU A 146 -5.06 -2.06 -1.41
N GLN A 147 -6.09 -1.64 -0.68
CA GLN A 147 -6.60 -0.27 -0.76
C GLN A 147 -5.69 0.78 -0.13
N VAL A 148 -5.00 0.43 0.97
CA VAL A 148 -4.15 1.36 1.72
C VAL A 148 -2.67 1.26 1.37
N THR A 149 -2.28 0.22 0.63
CA THR A 149 -0.94 0.07 0.05
C THR A 149 -0.85 0.55 -1.40
N ALA A 150 -1.98 0.95 -1.99
CA ALA A 150 -1.96 1.66 -3.26
C ALA A 150 -1.07 2.92 -3.14
N PRO A 151 -0.25 3.26 -4.15
CA PRO A 151 0.54 4.50 -4.17
C PRO A 151 -0.34 5.71 -3.84
N GLU A 152 0.15 6.68 -3.06
CA GLU A 152 -0.60 7.93 -2.86
C GLU A 152 -0.55 8.76 -4.17
N PRO A 153 -1.62 9.44 -4.61
CA PRO A 153 -1.52 10.32 -5.75
C PRO A 153 -0.61 11.52 -5.43
N VAL A 154 0.28 11.84 -6.36
CA VAL A 154 1.09 13.06 -6.31
C VAL A 154 0.29 14.25 -6.87
N GLY A 155 0.29 15.39 -6.19
CA GLY A 155 -0.39 16.62 -6.63
C GLY A 155 -1.81 16.76 -6.08
N GLU A 156 -2.77 17.18 -6.92
CA GLU A 156 -4.15 17.51 -6.51
C GLU A 156 -4.91 16.35 -5.85
N GLY A 157 -4.49 15.11 -6.09
CA GLY A 157 -5.08 13.91 -5.47
C GLY A 157 -4.46 13.49 -4.14
N ALA A 158 -3.47 14.22 -3.62
CA ALA A 158 -2.72 13.81 -2.43
C ALA A 158 -3.62 13.64 -1.20
N GLY A 159 -3.46 12.52 -0.50
CA GLY A 159 -4.22 12.15 0.68
C GLY A 159 -5.48 11.32 0.41
N ARG A 160 -5.75 10.96 -0.84
CA ARG A 160 -6.86 10.08 -1.20
C ARG A 160 -6.72 8.69 -0.57
N VAL A 161 -5.51 8.14 -0.51
CA VAL A 161 -5.28 6.82 0.10
C VAL A 161 -5.44 6.90 1.62
N PHE A 162 -4.89 7.95 2.24
CA PHE A 162 -5.12 8.20 3.67
C PHE A 162 -6.60 8.40 4.01
N ALA A 163 -7.35 9.16 3.21
CA ALA A 163 -8.79 9.33 3.38
C ALA A 163 -9.54 8.00 3.25
N ARG A 164 -9.16 7.16 2.28
CA ARG A 164 -9.71 5.81 2.12
C ARG A 164 -9.43 4.94 3.35
N ALA A 165 -8.24 5.00 3.94
CA ALA A 165 -7.92 4.25 5.15
C ALA A 165 -8.85 4.62 6.33
N LYS A 166 -9.11 5.92 6.52
CA LYS A 166 -10.06 6.40 7.54
C LYS A 166 -11.49 5.93 7.25
N ALA A 167 -11.93 5.93 6.00
CA ALA A 167 -13.24 5.42 5.62
C ALA A 167 -13.35 3.90 5.87
N LEU A 168 -12.31 3.14 5.57
CA LEU A 168 -12.26 1.69 5.79
C LEU A 168 -12.33 1.30 7.26
N MET A 169 -11.89 2.16 8.19
CA MET A 169 -12.12 1.92 9.61
C MET A 169 -13.61 1.90 10.02
N GLN A 170 -14.48 2.52 9.22
CA GLN A 170 -15.92 2.53 9.45
C GLN A 170 -16.63 1.43 8.66
N HIS A 171 -15.89 0.59 7.94
CA HIS A 171 -16.48 -0.48 7.13
C HIS A 171 -17.07 -1.56 8.04
N PRO A 172 -18.24 -2.16 7.71
CA PRO A 172 -18.89 -3.18 8.54
C PRO A 172 -18.00 -4.40 8.86
N ASP A 173 -17.15 -4.79 7.93
CA ASP A 173 -16.20 -5.90 8.12
C ASP A 173 -14.89 -5.50 8.84
N PHE A 174 -14.76 -4.25 9.25
CA PHE A 174 -13.61 -3.79 10.02
C PHE A 174 -13.89 -3.86 11.53
N SER A 175 -12.94 -4.41 12.27
CA SER A 175 -12.95 -4.39 13.73
C SER A 175 -11.53 -4.43 14.27
N LEU A 176 -11.20 -3.52 15.19
CA LEU A 176 -9.91 -3.50 15.87
C LEU A 176 -9.68 -4.72 16.76
N ARG A 177 -10.76 -5.39 17.19
CA ARG A 177 -10.68 -6.63 17.98
C ARG A 177 -10.20 -7.83 17.15
N ASN A 178 -10.30 -7.75 15.81
CA ASN A 178 -9.73 -8.76 14.94
C ASN A 178 -8.28 -8.36 14.59
N PRO A 179 -7.26 -9.07 15.09
CA PRO A 179 -5.87 -8.68 14.89
C PRO A 179 -5.42 -8.76 13.43
N ASN A 180 -6.00 -9.64 12.62
CA ASN A 180 -5.69 -9.70 11.19
C ASN A 180 -6.28 -8.51 10.45
N ARG A 181 -7.48 -8.08 10.84
CA ARG A 181 -8.17 -6.91 10.29
C ARG A 181 -7.47 -5.60 10.64
N ALA A 182 -7.08 -5.45 11.90
CA ALA A 182 -6.29 -4.32 12.36
C ALA A 182 -4.92 -4.28 11.66
N ARG A 183 -4.24 -5.43 11.50
CA ARG A 183 -2.99 -5.50 10.75
C ARG A 183 -3.18 -5.14 9.28
N SER A 184 -4.18 -5.71 8.62
CA SER A 184 -4.39 -5.54 7.18
C SER A 184 -4.71 -4.10 6.79
N LEU A 185 -5.30 -3.30 7.69
CA LEU A 185 -5.50 -1.87 7.48
C LEU A 185 -4.36 -1.01 8.03
N LEU A 186 -4.08 -1.10 9.34
CA LEU A 186 -3.26 -0.11 10.04
C LEU A 186 -1.78 -0.31 9.80
N MET A 187 -1.30 -1.56 9.92
CA MET A 187 0.11 -1.86 9.65
C MET A 187 0.43 -1.65 8.17
N SER A 188 -0.47 -2.08 7.29
CA SER A 188 -0.33 -1.86 5.85
C SER A 188 -0.21 -0.37 5.50
N LEU A 189 -1.03 0.51 6.08
CA LEU A 189 -0.91 1.95 5.87
C LEU A 189 0.41 2.50 6.44
N CYS A 190 0.69 2.25 7.72
CA CYS A 190 1.77 2.94 8.43
C CYS A 190 3.16 2.42 8.04
N VAL A 191 3.29 1.17 7.60
CA VAL A 191 4.58 0.55 7.27
C VAL A 191 4.79 0.43 5.76
N LEU A 192 3.74 0.14 4.99
CA LEU A 192 3.87 -0.15 3.56
C LEU A 192 3.47 1.03 2.66
N ASN A 193 3.00 2.15 3.22
CA ASN A 193 2.70 3.36 2.46
C ASN A 193 3.25 4.64 3.14
N PRO A 194 4.59 4.84 3.11
CA PRO A 194 5.23 6.02 3.70
C PRO A 194 4.66 7.34 3.18
N ALA A 195 4.27 7.41 1.90
CA ALA A 195 3.68 8.60 1.30
C ALA A 195 2.31 8.98 1.90
N ALA A 196 1.44 7.99 2.12
CA ALA A 196 0.14 8.22 2.75
C ALA A 196 0.25 8.45 4.27
N PHE A 197 1.29 7.90 4.90
CA PHE A 197 1.53 7.99 6.34
C PHE A 197 2.27 9.27 6.76
N HIS A 198 3.43 9.55 6.18
CA HIS A 198 4.27 10.71 6.51
C HIS A 198 3.81 11.96 5.76
N ARG A 199 2.63 12.46 6.14
CA ARG A 199 2.01 13.64 5.53
C ARG A 199 2.59 14.93 6.10
N SER A 200 2.68 15.95 5.25
CA SER A 200 3.14 17.29 5.64
C SER A 200 2.19 18.00 6.62
N ASP A 201 0.92 17.60 6.67
CA ASP A 201 -0.09 18.10 7.61
C ASP A 201 -0.13 17.33 8.94
N ALA A 202 0.82 16.42 9.16
CA ALA A 202 0.91 15.53 10.32
C ALA A 202 -0.29 14.59 10.57
N ALA A 203 -1.29 14.54 9.68
CA ALA A 203 -2.53 13.81 9.94
C ALA A 203 -2.30 12.30 10.10
N GLY A 204 -1.29 11.74 9.42
CA GLY A 204 -0.92 10.33 9.58
C GLY A 204 -0.34 10.03 10.96
N TYR A 205 0.46 10.94 11.52
CA TYR A 205 1.02 10.79 12.87
C TYR A 205 -0.04 10.92 13.97
N VAL A 206 -0.97 11.87 13.82
CA VAL A 206 -2.13 12.00 14.70
C VAL A 206 -2.97 10.73 14.66
N PHE A 207 -3.27 10.24 13.46
CA PHE A 207 -3.98 8.98 13.27
C PHE A 207 -3.25 7.81 13.94
N TRP A 208 -1.95 7.65 13.71
CA TRP A 208 -1.15 6.60 14.34
C TRP A 208 -1.21 6.68 15.87
N ALA A 209 -1.06 7.87 16.46
CA ALA A 209 -1.10 8.04 17.90
C ALA A 209 -2.45 7.61 18.49
N ASP A 210 -3.55 8.03 17.86
CA ASP A 210 -4.90 7.64 18.28
C ASP A 210 -5.09 6.13 18.18
N ARG A 211 -4.60 5.49 17.09
CA ARG A 211 -4.73 4.05 16.88
C ARG A 211 -3.87 3.22 17.84
N VAL A 212 -2.64 3.64 18.12
CA VAL A 212 -1.78 2.95 19.09
C VAL A 212 -2.46 2.93 20.46
N VAL A 213 -2.94 4.09 20.93
CA VAL A 213 -3.63 4.21 22.22
C VAL A 213 -4.94 3.41 22.26
N GLU A 214 -5.68 3.36 21.16
CA GLU A 214 -6.94 2.61 21.07
C GLU A 214 -6.73 1.09 21.08
N ILE A 215 -5.66 0.60 20.44
CA ILE A 215 -5.36 -0.83 20.35
C ILE A 215 -4.68 -1.34 21.62
N ASP A 216 -3.89 -0.52 22.28
CA ASP A 216 -3.08 -0.91 23.43
C ASP A 216 -3.86 -1.70 24.51
N PRO A 217 -5.02 -1.25 25.03
CA PRO A 217 -5.78 -2.02 26.02
C PRO A 217 -6.44 -3.29 25.44
N ILE A 218 -6.58 -3.41 24.12
CA ILE A 218 -7.20 -4.56 23.44
C ILE A 218 -6.15 -5.63 23.14
N ASN A 219 -4.99 -5.21 22.65
CA ASN A 219 -3.91 -6.07 22.19
C ASN A 219 -2.56 -5.32 22.25
N PRO A 220 -1.89 -5.31 23.42
CA PRO A 220 -0.60 -4.63 23.63
C PRO A 220 0.47 -5.01 22.61
N GLN A 221 0.56 -6.30 22.25
CA GLN A 221 1.54 -6.78 21.29
C GLN A 221 1.32 -6.22 19.89
N LEU A 222 0.06 -6.07 19.45
CA LEU A 222 -0.25 -5.45 18.18
C LEU A 222 0.02 -3.94 18.22
N ALA A 223 -0.35 -3.27 19.31
CA ALA A 223 -0.06 -1.85 19.51
C ALA A 223 1.45 -1.57 19.50
N ALA A 224 2.25 -2.38 20.16
CA ALA A 224 3.71 -2.26 20.16
C ALA A 224 4.33 -2.49 18.77
N ARG A 225 3.80 -3.44 17.99
CA ARG A 225 4.21 -3.61 16.58
C ARG A 225 3.85 -2.40 15.72
N LEU A 226 2.67 -1.80 15.94
CA LEU A 226 2.28 -0.56 15.26
C LEU A 226 3.15 0.61 15.71
N ALA A 227 3.54 0.66 16.98
CA ALA A 227 4.39 1.72 17.51
C ALA A 227 5.77 1.74 16.81
N ARG A 228 6.31 0.55 16.49
CA ARG A 228 7.57 0.41 15.74
C ARG A 228 7.57 0.97 14.32
N ALA A 229 6.41 1.32 13.75
CA ALA A 229 6.35 2.08 12.50
C ALA A 229 7.08 3.44 12.60
N MET A 230 7.32 3.92 13.83
CA MET A 230 8.02 5.17 14.13
C MET A 230 9.48 4.98 14.58
N ASP A 231 10.04 3.76 14.56
CA ASP A 231 11.42 3.51 15.05
C ASP A 231 12.47 4.39 14.36
N ARG A 232 12.27 4.72 13.07
CA ARG A 232 13.19 5.52 12.26
C ARG A 232 12.78 7.01 12.14
N TRP A 233 12.04 7.55 13.10
CA TRP A 233 11.53 8.92 13.03
C TRP A 233 12.65 9.98 12.94
N LYS A 234 13.84 9.72 13.48
CA LYS A 234 14.96 10.68 13.50
C LYS A 234 15.62 10.86 12.16
N GLN A 235 15.61 9.85 11.31
CA GLN A 235 16.14 9.97 9.96
C GLN A 235 15.23 10.83 9.09
N LEU A 236 13.96 11.04 9.47
CA LEU A 236 13.04 11.86 8.70
C LEU A 236 13.57 13.29 8.52
N ALA A 237 13.28 13.91 7.38
CA ALA A 237 13.47 15.33 7.16
C ALA A 237 12.43 16.15 7.95
N GLU A 238 12.67 17.44 8.14
CA GLU A 238 11.61 18.35 8.59
C GLU A 238 10.59 18.59 7.45
N PRO A 239 9.30 18.79 7.76
CA PRO A 239 8.70 18.88 9.10
C PRO A 239 8.31 17.51 9.71
N TYR A 240 8.53 16.41 8.98
CA TYR A 240 8.09 15.07 9.36
C TYR A 240 8.70 14.59 10.68
N ARG A 241 9.99 14.87 10.89
CA ARG A 241 10.72 14.51 12.12
C ARG A 241 10.09 15.12 13.36
N THR A 242 9.84 16.43 13.36
CA THR A 242 9.23 17.12 14.51
C THR A 242 7.83 16.58 14.78
N ALA A 243 6.98 16.48 13.75
CA ALA A 243 5.62 15.97 13.91
C ALA A 243 5.57 14.51 14.39
N ALA A 244 6.51 13.68 13.93
CA ALA A 244 6.67 12.31 14.38
C ALA A 244 7.03 12.24 15.87
N ARG A 245 8.01 13.04 16.30
CA ARG A 245 8.41 13.14 17.71
C ARG A 245 7.26 13.55 18.61
N GLU A 246 6.48 14.55 18.21
CA GLU A 246 5.32 15.02 18.97
C GLU A 246 4.26 13.93 19.12
N ALA A 247 3.98 13.17 18.06
CA ALA A 247 3.05 12.05 18.14
C ALA A 247 3.55 10.94 19.09
N ILE A 248 4.83 10.59 19.03
CA ILE A 248 5.44 9.62 19.96
C ILE A 248 5.33 10.12 21.42
N ALA A 249 5.64 11.41 21.65
CA ALA A 249 5.51 12.02 22.96
C ALA A 249 4.05 12.03 23.47
N ARG A 250 3.08 12.29 22.59
CA ARG A 250 1.65 12.23 22.92
C ARG A 250 1.22 10.82 23.35
N VAL A 251 1.72 9.78 22.68
CA VAL A 251 1.48 8.39 23.10
C VAL A 251 2.15 8.15 24.45
N ALA A 252 3.45 8.43 24.60
CA ALA A 252 4.21 8.21 25.83
C ALA A 252 3.62 8.92 27.07
N ALA A 253 2.96 10.06 26.89
CA ALA A 253 2.29 10.81 27.95
C ALA A 253 1.00 10.13 28.48
N LYS A 254 0.51 9.06 27.85
CA LYS A 254 -0.66 8.32 28.33
C LYS A 254 -0.31 7.53 29.60
N ALA A 255 -1.06 7.79 30.67
CA ALA A 255 -0.85 7.16 31.98
C ALA A 255 -1.05 5.64 31.90
N GLU A 256 -2.11 5.20 31.24
CA GLU A 256 -2.54 3.79 31.18
C GLU A 256 -2.01 3.05 29.94
N LEU A 257 -0.73 3.24 29.57
CA LEU A 257 -0.08 2.40 28.56
C LEU A 257 0.40 1.08 29.15
N SER A 258 0.27 0.02 28.37
CA SER A 258 0.95 -1.25 28.57
C SER A 258 2.47 -1.09 28.59
N ASP A 259 3.16 -2.02 29.26
CA ASP A 259 4.61 -2.05 29.28
C ASP A 259 5.20 -2.25 27.88
N ASP A 260 4.55 -3.08 27.03
CA ASP A 260 4.96 -3.33 25.65
C ASP A 260 5.05 -2.03 24.82
N VAL A 261 4.01 -1.18 24.87
CA VAL A 261 4.01 0.08 24.12
C VAL A 261 4.91 1.11 24.79
N ARG A 262 4.87 1.19 26.13
CA ARG A 262 5.65 2.17 26.90
C ARG A 262 7.16 2.00 26.66
N GLU A 263 7.66 0.77 26.61
CA GLU A 263 9.07 0.49 26.30
C GLU A 263 9.47 1.09 24.94
N ILE A 264 8.70 0.81 23.90
CA ILE A 264 8.99 1.25 22.52
C ILE A 264 9.01 2.78 22.42
N VAL A 265 7.95 3.46 22.89
CA VAL A 265 7.86 4.92 22.74
C VAL A 265 8.84 5.68 23.63
N THR A 266 9.14 5.15 24.82
CA THR A 266 10.12 5.77 25.72
C THR A 266 11.52 5.67 25.14
N ARG A 267 11.90 4.48 24.66
CA ARG A 267 13.19 4.27 23.99
C ARG A 267 13.34 5.18 22.77
N ALA A 268 12.30 5.29 21.94
CA ALA A 268 12.31 6.13 20.75
C ALA A 268 12.57 7.63 21.07
N LEU A 269 12.19 8.11 22.26
CA LEU A 269 12.39 9.50 22.71
C LEU A 269 13.70 9.76 23.47
N GLN A 270 14.33 8.71 24.00
CA GLN A 270 15.59 8.80 24.76
C GLN A 270 16.83 8.84 23.86
N ASP A 271 16.78 8.06 22.78
CA ASP A 271 17.80 8.08 21.73
C ASP A 271 17.85 9.48 21.07
#